data_AF-F0GFH1-F1
#
_entry.id   AF-F0GFH1-F1
#
_cell.length_a   1.000
_cell.length_b   1.000
_cell.length_c   1.000
_cell.angle_alpha   90.00
_cell.angle_beta   90.00
_cell.angle_gamma   90.00
#
_symmetry.space_group_name_H-M   'P 1'
#
loop_
_entity.id
_entity.type
_entity.pdbx_description
1 polymer ?
#
loop_
_entity_poly.entity_id
_entity_poly.type
_entity_poly.pdbx_seq_one_letter_code
_entity_poly.pdbx_strand_id
1 'polypeptide(L)'
;MSQAGALAAPAARAAAPYSFAVVSGVISVPADEAAAQRMLEAIARERNLAFIVYAGNLKGAKEACRDSVYTQRGAILDAARVPLVFIPGHDDWVTCGTPAGGGYDPVERL
;
A
#
# COMPACT_ATOMS: atom_id res chain seq x y z
N MET A 1 25.56 31.93 -51.29
CA MET A 1 24.62 32.11 -50.16
C MET A 1 24.30 30.73 -49.61
N SER A 2 24.89 30.35 -48.48
CA SER A 2 24.71 29.02 -47.88
C SER A 2 23.57 29.07 -46.87
N GLN A 3 22.50 28.33 -47.08
CA GLN A 3 21.42 28.19 -46.09
C GLN A 3 21.82 27.14 -45.05
N ALA A 4 21.83 27.55 -43.79
CA ALA A 4 21.92 26.64 -42.66
C ALA A 4 20.53 26.00 -42.46
N GLY A 5 20.45 24.68 -42.64
CA GLY A 5 19.26 23.90 -42.31
C GLY A 5 19.11 23.79 -40.80
N ALA A 6 18.00 24.27 -40.25
CA ALA A 6 17.65 24.06 -38.84
C ALA A 6 17.28 22.59 -38.62
N LEU A 7 18.06 21.89 -37.80
CA LEU A 7 17.73 20.57 -37.30
C LEU A 7 16.64 20.72 -36.24
N ALA A 8 15.43 20.26 -36.54
CA ALA A 8 14.34 20.19 -35.57
C ALA A 8 14.67 19.13 -34.50
N ALA A 9 14.59 19.53 -33.22
CA ALA A 9 14.72 18.60 -32.11
C ALA A 9 13.58 17.56 -32.14
N PRO A 10 13.84 16.29 -31.79
CA PRO A 10 12.79 15.28 -31.69
C PRO A 10 11.76 15.72 -30.64
N ALA A 11 10.47 15.54 -30.95
CA ALA A 11 9.43 15.78 -29.97
C ALA A 11 9.64 14.84 -28.76
N ALA A 12 9.74 15.43 -27.56
CA ALA A 12 9.80 14.66 -26.32
C ALA A 12 8.54 13.78 -26.24
N ARG A 13 8.71 12.47 -26.27
CA ARG A 13 7.60 11.54 -26.06
C ARG A 13 7.20 11.65 -24.60
N ALA A 14 6.06 12.30 -24.32
CA ALA A 14 5.47 12.28 -22.99
C ALA A 14 5.35 10.82 -22.54
N ALA A 15 5.95 10.48 -21.40
CA ALA A 15 5.77 9.17 -20.80
C ALA A 15 4.26 8.93 -20.62
N ALA A 16 3.79 7.72 -20.94
CA ALA A 16 2.40 7.39 -20.69
C ALA A 16 2.10 7.67 -19.19
N PRO A 17 0.97 8.32 -18.87
CA PRO A 17 0.61 8.54 -17.47
C PRO A 17 0.48 7.18 -16.79
N TYR A 18 1.14 7.02 -15.65
CA TYR A 18 0.95 5.86 -14.78
C TYR A 18 -0.14 6.16 -13.76
N SER A 19 -0.81 5.11 -13.29
CA SER A 19 -1.75 5.18 -12.17
C SER A 19 -1.19 4.43 -10.97
N PHE A 20 -1.67 4.76 -9.78
CA PHE A 20 -1.44 3.98 -8.57
C PHE A 20 -2.74 3.96 -7.76
N ALA A 21 -2.89 2.94 -6.92
CA ALA A 21 -4.05 2.80 -6.05
C ALA A 21 -3.67 3.11 -4.61
N VAL A 22 -4.63 3.62 -3.84
CA VAL A 22 -4.48 3.82 -2.39
C VAL A 22 -5.62 3.09 -1.69
N VAL A 23 -5.28 2.27 -0.70
CA VAL A 23 -6.22 1.54 0.13
C VAL A 23 -5.81 1.70 1.60
N SER A 24 -6.76 1.62 2.53
CA SER A 24 -6.51 1.72 3.97
C SER A 24 -7.62 1.02 4.71
N GLY A 25 -7.31 0.36 5.83
CA GLY A 25 -8.32 -0.19 6.74
C GLY A 25 -9.24 -1.23 6.13
N VAL A 26 -8.78 -1.95 5.09
CA VAL A 26 -9.61 -2.96 4.40
C VAL A 26 -9.68 -4.28 5.16
N ILE A 27 -8.81 -4.48 6.16
CA ILE A 27 -8.87 -5.58 7.12
C ILE A 27 -9.19 -5.00 8.49
N SER A 28 -10.46 -4.97 8.84
CA SER A 28 -10.93 -4.51 10.15
C SER A 28 -11.02 -5.65 11.17
N VAL A 29 -11.26 -6.86 10.67
CA VAL A 29 -11.32 -8.11 11.43
C VAL A 29 -10.73 -9.26 10.62
N PRO A 30 -10.34 -10.40 11.23
CA PRO A 30 -9.77 -11.53 10.51
C PRO A 30 -10.64 -12.08 9.37
N ALA A 31 -11.96 -11.93 9.46
CA ALA A 31 -12.89 -12.36 8.41
C ALA A 31 -12.74 -11.57 7.09
N ASP A 32 -12.12 -10.39 7.12
CA ASP A 32 -11.94 -9.53 5.95
C ASP A 32 -10.74 -9.96 5.08
N GLU A 33 -9.83 -10.78 5.60
CA GLU A 33 -8.56 -11.12 4.96
C GLU A 33 -8.72 -11.67 3.54
N ALA A 34 -9.66 -12.60 3.34
CA ALA A 34 -9.92 -13.17 2.03
C ALA A 34 -10.54 -12.13 1.05
N ALA A 35 -11.33 -11.19 1.56
CA ALA A 35 -11.88 -10.11 0.74
C ALA A 35 -10.80 -9.08 0.36
N ALA A 36 -9.91 -8.73 1.30
CA ALA A 36 -8.78 -7.85 1.05
C ALA A 36 -7.83 -8.44 0.00
N GLN A 37 -7.51 -9.73 0.06
CA GLN A 37 -6.69 -10.39 -0.96
C GLN A 37 -7.34 -10.28 -2.35
N ARG A 38 -8.63 -10.62 -2.47
CA ARG A 38 -9.35 -10.51 -3.76
C ARG A 38 -9.39 -9.07 -4.28
N MET A 39 -9.52 -8.09 -3.39
CA MET A 39 -9.50 -6.67 -3.74
C MET A 39 -8.12 -6.28 -4.31
N LEU A 40 -7.03 -6.63 -3.63
CA LEU A 40 -5.67 -6.36 -4.13
C LEU A 40 -5.42 -7.04 -5.48
N GLU A 41 -5.87 -8.29 -5.65
CA GLU A 41 -5.78 -9.01 -6.91
C GLU A 41 -6.56 -8.35 -8.05
N ALA A 42 -7.71 -7.74 -7.75
CA ALA A 42 -8.55 -7.03 -8.71
C ALA A 42 -7.91 -5.70 -9.11
N ILE A 43 -7.45 -4.90 -8.14
CA ILE A 43 -6.71 -3.66 -8.39
C ILE A 43 -5.49 -3.95 -9.28
N ALA A 44 -4.74 -5.01 -8.97
CA ALA A 44 -3.57 -5.43 -9.74
C ALA A 44 -3.86 -5.92 -11.18
N ARG A 45 -5.12 -5.92 -11.65
CA ARG A 45 -5.49 -6.20 -13.06
C ARG A 45 -5.67 -4.91 -13.88
N GLU A 46 -5.69 -3.76 -13.23
CA GLU A 46 -5.86 -2.48 -13.91
C GLU A 46 -4.68 -2.17 -14.83
N ARG A 47 -4.99 -1.66 -16.03
CA ARG A 47 -3.97 -1.31 -17.02
C ARG A 47 -3.21 -0.07 -16.57
N ASN A 48 -1.88 -0.09 -16.78
CA ASN A 48 -0.96 0.99 -16.42
C ASN A 48 -0.87 1.30 -14.92
N LEU A 49 -1.32 0.40 -14.05
CA LEU A 49 -1.11 0.52 -12.61
C LEU A 49 0.36 0.23 -12.28
N ALA A 50 1.04 1.21 -11.68
CA ALA A 50 2.44 1.10 -11.30
C ALA A 50 2.64 0.41 -9.94
N PHE A 51 1.81 0.75 -8.94
CA PHE A 51 1.91 0.20 -7.59
C PHE A 51 0.63 0.46 -6.77
N ILE A 52 0.56 -0.15 -5.59
CA ILE A 52 -0.47 0.06 -4.58
C ILE A 52 0.16 0.67 -3.33
N VAL A 53 -0.50 1.65 -2.72
CA VAL A 53 -0.17 2.13 -1.37
C VAL A 53 -1.21 1.59 -0.40
N TYR A 54 -0.79 0.73 0.54
CA TYR A 54 -1.59 0.34 1.68
C TYR A 54 -1.32 1.33 2.81
N ALA A 55 -2.14 2.38 2.87
CA ALA A 55 -2.04 3.51 3.81
C ALA A 55 -2.64 3.15 5.18
N GLY A 56 -2.12 2.09 5.78
CA GLY A 56 -2.31 1.79 7.19
C GLY A 56 -3.63 1.13 7.56
N ASN A 57 -3.74 0.89 8.87
CA ASN A 57 -4.76 0.09 9.52
C ASN A 57 -4.79 -1.32 8.92
N LEU A 58 -3.62 -1.98 8.94
CA LEU A 58 -3.48 -3.39 8.58
C LEU A 58 -4.10 -4.29 9.67
N LYS A 59 -4.20 -3.76 10.89
CA LYS A 59 -5.04 -4.32 11.95
C LYS A 59 -6.23 -3.46 12.34
N GLY A 60 -7.26 -4.09 12.91
CA GLY A 60 -8.39 -3.40 13.48
C GLY A 60 -8.07 -2.74 14.82
N ALA A 61 -8.81 -1.69 15.16
CA ALA A 61 -8.66 -0.93 16.40
C ALA A 61 -8.74 -1.76 17.69
N LYS A 62 -9.39 -2.94 17.65
CA LYS A 62 -9.58 -3.83 18.81
C LYS A 62 -8.67 -5.06 18.82
N GLU A 63 -7.76 -5.15 17.85
CA GLU A 63 -6.79 -6.23 17.78
C GLU A 63 -5.48 -5.82 18.44
N ALA A 64 -4.86 -6.76 19.15
CA ALA A 64 -3.56 -6.54 19.75
C ALA A 64 -2.48 -6.40 18.66
N CYS A 65 -1.52 -5.50 18.87
CA CYS A 65 -0.37 -5.30 17.98
C CYS A 65 0.68 -6.41 18.14
N ARG A 66 0.27 -7.67 18.00
CA ARG A 66 1.18 -8.83 18.06
C ARG A 66 1.81 -9.07 16.70
N ASP A 67 3.06 -9.49 16.71
CA ASP A 67 3.83 -9.77 15.49
C ASP A 67 3.14 -10.81 14.61
N SER A 68 2.40 -11.75 15.21
CA SER A 68 1.62 -12.75 14.47
C SER A 68 0.55 -12.14 13.57
N VAL A 69 -0.09 -11.04 13.98
CA VAL A 69 -1.12 -10.35 13.18
C VAL A 69 -0.46 -9.71 11.96
N TYR A 70 0.66 -9.01 12.16
CA TYR A 70 1.40 -8.38 11.08
C TYR A 70 2.08 -9.39 10.15
N THR A 71 2.57 -10.52 10.68
CA THR A 71 3.15 -11.59 9.85
C THR A 71 2.08 -12.22 8.95
N GLN A 72 0.92 -12.54 9.51
CA GLN A 72 -0.21 -13.12 8.77
C GLN A 72 -0.68 -12.17 7.66
N ARG A 73 -0.88 -10.89 7.97
CA ARG A 73 -1.41 -9.92 7.01
C ARG A 73 -0.36 -9.35 6.08
N GLY A 74 0.90 -9.33 6.51
CA GLY A 74 2.06 -9.10 5.65
C GLY A 74 2.10 -10.09 4.49
N ALA A 75 1.83 -11.37 4.73
CA ALA A 75 1.74 -12.37 3.67
C ALA A 75 0.64 -12.06 2.63
N ILE A 76 -0.46 -11.41 3.03
CA ILE A 76 -1.51 -10.96 2.10
C ILE A 76 -0.99 -9.81 1.23
N LEU A 77 -0.26 -8.86 1.82
CA LEU A 77 0.33 -7.73 1.08
C LEU A 77 1.46 -8.21 0.14
N ASP A 78 2.32 -9.11 0.61
CA ASP A 78 3.44 -9.69 -0.16
C ASP A 78 2.96 -10.53 -1.36
N ALA A 79 1.72 -11.05 -1.31
CA ALA A 79 1.11 -11.76 -2.42
C ALA A 79 0.58 -10.84 -3.53
N ALA A 80 0.65 -9.50 -3.37
CA ALA A 80 0.23 -8.57 -4.41
C ALA A 80 1.07 -8.76 -5.69
N ARG A 81 0.40 -8.82 -6.85
CA ARG A 81 1.07 -9.03 -8.16
C ARG A 81 1.78 -7.79 -8.71
N VAL A 82 1.65 -6.65 -8.04
CA VAL A 82 2.28 -5.37 -8.37
C VAL A 82 3.00 -4.86 -7.13
N PRO A 83 4.02 -3.98 -7.26
CA PRO A 83 4.67 -3.40 -6.11
C PRO A 83 3.65 -2.79 -5.13
N LEU A 84 3.85 -3.04 -3.85
CA LEU A 84 3.00 -2.54 -2.78
C LEU A 84 3.86 -1.83 -1.74
N VAL A 85 3.46 -0.62 -1.37
CA VAL A 85 4.09 0.17 -0.31
C VAL A 85 3.14 0.19 0.88
N PHE A 86 3.59 -0.35 2.01
CA PHE A 86 2.86 -0.28 3.27
C PHE A 86 3.32 0.93 4.09
N ILE A 87 2.37 1.65 4.68
CA ILE A 87 2.62 2.75 5.62
C ILE A 87 1.76 2.48 6.86
N PRO A 88 2.32 2.41 8.07
CA PRO A 88 1.52 2.15 9.27
C PRO A 88 0.52 3.28 9.53
N GLY A 89 -0.70 2.91 9.96
CA GLY A 89 -1.80 3.82 10.26
C GLY A 89 -2.01 4.05 11.76
N HIS A 90 -3.14 4.71 12.09
CA HIS A 90 -3.54 4.94 13.48
C HIS A 90 -3.67 3.63 14.26
N ASP A 91 -4.29 2.61 13.65
CA ASP A 91 -4.46 1.34 14.29
C ASP A 91 -3.14 0.57 14.39
N ASP A 92 -2.21 0.74 13.47
CA ASP A 92 -0.97 -0.03 13.52
C ASP A 92 0.02 0.49 14.58
N TRP A 93 -0.24 1.68 15.13
CA TRP A 93 0.68 2.38 16.02
C TRP A 93 -0.02 2.99 17.24
N VAL A 94 -0.89 3.98 17.06
CA VAL A 94 -1.48 4.74 18.17
C VAL A 94 -2.34 3.84 19.05
N THR A 95 -3.15 2.96 18.47
CA THR A 95 -4.02 2.07 19.28
C THR A 95 -3.25 0.94 19.94
N CYS A 96 -1.98 0.70 19.59
CA CYS A 96 -1.14 -0.30 20.26
C CYS A 96 -0.92 0.01 21.76
N GLY A 97 -0.92 1.29 22.13
CA GLY A 97 -0.82 1.71 23.54
C GLY A 97 -2.09 1.50 24.36
N THR A 98 -3.21 1.12 23.74
CA THR A 98 -4.46 0.83 24.46
C THR A 98 -4.43 -0.56 25.11
N PRO A 99 -5.27 -0.84 26.12
CA PRO A 99 -5.39 -2.19 26.68
C PRO A 99 -5.75 -3.26 25.64
N ALA A 100 -6.61 -2.92 24.67
CA ALA A 100 -6.95 -3.84 23.57
C ALA A 100 -5.77 -4.05 22.59
N GLY A 101 -4.99 -3.00 22.36
CA GLY A 101 -3.79 -3.02 21.53
C GLY A 101 -2.61 -3.78 22.15
N GLY A 102 -2.66 -4.06 23.45
CA GLY A 102 -1.61 -4.77 24.20
C GLY A 102 -0.74 -3.88 25.08
N GLY A 103 -0.99 -2.56 25.13
CA GLY A 103 -0.27 -1.62 25.98
C GLY A 103 1.18 -1.41 25.59
N TYR A 104 1.50 -1.52 24.30
CA TYR A 104 2.87 -1.38 23.81
C TYR A 104 3.32 0.09 23.79
N ASP A 105 4.63 0.30 23.97
CA ASP A 105 5.24 1.61 23.80
C ASP A 105 5.21 2.01 22.30
N PRO A 106 4.66 3.18 21.97
CA PRO A 106 4.55 3.65 20.59
C PRO A 106 5.91 3.92 19.91
N VAL A 107 6.98 4.18 20.66
CA VAL A 107 8.32 4.40 20.09
C VAL A 107 8.99 3.06 19.74
N GLU A 108 8.77 2.02 20.55
CA GLU A 108 9.33 0.69 20.28
C GLU A 108 8.60 -0.07 19.17
N ARG A 109 7.38 0.35 18.83
CA ARG A 109 6.50 -0.33 17.85
C ARG A 109 6.44 0.32 16.46
N LEU A 110 7.34 1.26 16.20
CA LEU A 110 7.38 2.14 15.04
C LEU A 110 8.28 1.60 13.92
#